data_AF-A0A3M8WDC5-F1
#
_entry.id   AF-A0A3M8WDC5-F1
#
_cell.length_a   1.000
_cell.length_b   1.000
_cell.length_c   1.000
_cell.angle_alpha   90.00
_cell.angle_beta   90.00
_cell.angle_gamma   90.00
#
_symmetry.space_group_name_H-M   'P 1'
#
loop_
_entity.id
_entity.type
_entity.pdbx_description
1 polymer ?
#
loop_
_entity_poly.entity_id
_entity_poly.type
_entity_poly.pdbx_seq_one_letter_code
_entity_poly.pdbx_strand_id
1 'polypeptide(L)'
;MSTVREIQGWTSAVGRSFRAALTMERVLSEPGAIVRAVLAVLAAAALGGLTGDPLAWVMMSVGAFICGIGTLLAPVRHRAVNAFWLGAGFSLAALAGVWLHQAGWYFLIALAALAYLAGLWRALGVAPGIRACLVVIGCMITADLAATVEVGLVMVRWMATGAALTLVAQLLPPYGRRHPAQRKALAALYASLAAYARTEAEGAVGHPAPAPFTAARRALDLLPRFARPGAAPLYGLLVEAERIRRALLLAADTPKAPHAEIAEALDSVARALRASRREPLAPHIARTLETWRGPVAEELLPSLNEAGRLVGLWADREQPGGPDPVLTLFPAEHPARAALRRLGSAARPGDPLFPHALRV
;
A
#
# COMPACT_ATOMS: atom_id res chain seq x y z
N MET A 1 -5.71 7.00 -41.18
CA MET A 1 -6.68 7.23 -40.07
C MET A 1 -6.40 6.40 -38.80
N SER A 2 -5.60 5.33 -38.85
CA SER A 2 -5.22 4.54 -37.66
C SER A 2 -4.21 5.27 -36.74
N THR A 3 -3.20 5.91 -37.31
CA THR A 3 -2.12 6.59 -36.59
C THR A 3 -2.59 7.76 -35.72
N VAL A 4 -3.56 8.56 -36.20
CA VAL A 4 -4.12 9.69 -35.45
C VAL A 4 -4.91 9.21 -34.21
N ARG A 5 -5.62 8.08 -34.33
CA ARG A 5 -6.35 7.47 -33.19
C ARG A 5 -5.39 6.87 -32.16
N GLU A 6 -4.26 6.29 -32.60
CA GLU A 6 -3.21 5.81 -31.69
C GLU A 6 -2.55 6.95 -30.91
N ILE A 7 -2.22 8.06 -31.59
CA ILE A 7 -1.64 9.25 -30.94
C ILE A 7 -2.62 9.87 -29.94
N GLN A 8 -3.92 9.95 -30.27
CA GLN A 8 -4.96 10.38 -29.34
C GLN A 8 -5.15 9.40 -28.16
N GLY A 9 -5.03 8.09 -28.41
CA GLY A 9 -5.03 7.06 -27.38
C GLY A 9 -3.86 7.23 -26.40
N TRP A 10 -2.65 7.44 -26.93
CA TRP A 10 -1.44 7.62 -26.15
C TRP A 10 -1.48 8.92 -25.33
N THR A 11 -1.81 10.04 -25.96
CA THR A 11 -1.91 11.34 -25.27
C THR A 11 -3.03 11.36 -24.23
N SER A 12 -4.16 10.69 -24.47
CA SER A 12 -5.22 10.55 -23.47
C SER A 12 -4.84 9.61 -22.31
N ALA A 13 -4.03 8.57 -22.56
CA ALA A 13 -3.52 7.67 -21.54
C ALA A 13 -2.44 8.34 -20.68
N VAL A 14 -1.53 9.10 -21.30
CA VAL A 14 -0.52 9.92 -20.63
C VAL A 14 -1.21 11.04 -19.85
N GLY A 15 -2.17 11.76 -20.44
CA GLY A 15 -2.91 12.83 -19.79
C GLY A 15 -3.79 12.33 -18.63
N ARG A 16 -4.36 11.12 -18.72
CA ARG A 16 -5.05 10.47 -17.59
C ARG A 16 -4.07 10.02 -16.51
N SER A 17 -2.92 9.45 -16.89
CA SER A 17 -1.88 9.05 -15.93
C SER A 17 -1.30 10.26 -15.19
N PHE A 18 -1.10 11.38 -15.90
CA PHE A 18 -0.63 12.64 -15.35
C PHE A 18 -1.69 13.30 -14.48
N ARG A 19 -2.96 13.36 -14.91
CA ARG A 19 -4.05 13.86 -14.04
C ARG A 19 -4.28 12.97 -12.83
N ALA A 20 -4.15 11.64 -12.94
CA ALA A 20 -4.18 10.71 -11.81
C ALA A 20 -2.97 10.88 -10.88
N ALA A 21 -1.80 11.21 -11.44
CA ALA A 21 -0.59 11.53 -10.69
C ALA A 21 -0.60 12.94 -10.10
N LEU A 22 -1.42 13.87 -10.61
CA LEU A 22 -1.63 15.20 -10.04
C LEU A 22 -2.79 15.23 -9.04
N THR A 23 -3.76 14.34 -9.20
CA THR A 23 -4.65 13.90 -8.11
C THR A 23 -3.93 12.93 -7.19
N MET A 24 -2.63 13.15 -6.95
CA MET A 24 -1.88 12.74 -5.75
C MET A 24 -2.47 13.47 -4.53
N GLU A 25 -3.76 13.24 -4.32
CA GLU A 25 -4.27 12.62 -3.13
C GLU A 25 -3.53 13.13 -1.91
N ARG A 26 -4.20 14.00 -1.14
CA ARG A 26 -3.97 14.34 0.27
C ARG A 26 -4.01 13.10 1.20
N VAL A 27 -3.56 11.97 0.68
CA VAL A 27 -3.55 10.60 1.16
C VAL A 27 -2.07 10.23 1.28
N LEU A 28 -1.30 11.07 1.97
CA LEU A 28 -0.12 10.64 2.71
C LEU A 28 -0.64 9.63 3.74
N SER A 29 -0.90 8.41 3.29
CA SER A 29 -1.69 7.42 4.02
C SER A 29 -1.03 7.03 5.34
N GLU A 30 0.29 7.28 5.45
CA GLU A 30 1.07 7.13 6.67
C GLU A 30 2.21 8.17 6.69
N PRO A 31 2.01 9.38 7.27
CA PRO A 31 3.09 10.37 7.39
C PRO A 31 4.30 9.80 8.15
N GLY A 32 4.09 8.89 9.10
CA GLY A 32 5.17 8.20 9.81
C GLY A 32 6.07 7.34 8.91
N ALA A 33 5.55 6.79 7.81
CA ALA A 33 6.40 6.04 6.86
C ALA A 33 7.33 6.97 6.07
N ILE A 34 6.85 8.17 5.75
CA ILE A 34 7.65 9.20 5.07
C ILE A 34 8.72 9.73 6.01
N VAL A 35 8.36 10.05 7.25
CA VAL A 35 9.32 10.48 8.27
C VAL A 35 10.41 9.43 8.47
N ARG A 36 10.07 8.14 8.54
CA ARG A 36 11.09 7.06 8.63
C ARG A 36 11.98 6.99 7.39
N ALA A 37 11.43 7.12 6.19
CA ALA A 37 12.23 7.14 4.96
C ALA A 37 13.18 8.35 4.93
N VAL A 38 12.71 9.53 5.33
CA VAL A 38 13.54 10.75 5.43
C VAL A 38 14.62 10.57 6.50
N LEU A 39 14.28 10.07 7.69
CA LEU A 39 15.25 9.79 8.74
C LEU A 39 16.30 8.76 8.32
N ALA A 40 15.91 7.75 7.55
CA ALA A 40 16.85 6.78 6.99
C ALA A 40 17.85 7.44 6.03
N VAL A 41 17.37 8.32 5.14
CA VAL A 41 18.22 9.07 4.21
C VAL A 41 19.15 10.03 4.96
N LEU A 42 18.64 10.75 5.97
CA LEU A 42 19.45 11.63 6.81
C LEU A 42 20.51 10.85 7.60
N ALA A 43 20.16 9.68 8.14
CA ALA A 43 21.10 8.80 8.84
C ALA A 43 22.17 8.26 7.88
N ALA A 44 21.78 7.83 6.67
CA ALA A 44 22.70 7.40 5.63
C ALA A 44 23.65 8.53 5.20
N ALA A 45 23.13 9.74 5.01
CA ALA A 45 23.94 10.92 4.69
C ALA A 45 24.90 11.27 5.84
N ALA A 46 24.44 11.25 7.10
CA ALA A 46 25.30 11.50 8.25
C ALA A 46 26.41 10.44 8.38
N LEU A 47 26.05 9.15 8.31
CA LEU A 47 27.00 8.05 8.39
C LEU A 47 28.01 8.07 7.24
N GLY A 48 27.56 8.35 6.01
CA GLY A 48 28.43 8.53 4.86
C GLY A 48 29.38 9.72 5.05
N GLY A 49 28.88 10.86 5.55
CA GLY A 49 29.71 12.04 5.83
C GLY A 49 30.76 11.80 6.91
N LEU A 50 30.46 10.98 7.92
CA LEU A 50 31.40 10.61 8.99
C LEU A 50 32.60 9.80 8.48
N THR A 51 32.51 9.17 7.31
CA THR A 51 33.65 8.44 6.73
C THR A 51 34.72 9.35 6.13
N GLY A 52 34.40 10.64 5.92
CA GLY A 52 35.30 11.59 5.25
C GLY A 52 35.46 11.37 3.75
N ASP A 53 34.77 10.38 3.16
CA ASP A 53 34.80 10.06 1.72
C ASP A 53 33.55 10.63 1.00
N PRO A 54 33.71 11.55 0.04
CA PRO A 54 32.58 12.07 -0.75
C PRO A 54 31.79 10.99 -1.48
N LEU A 55 32.46 9.92 -1.92
CA LEU A 55 31.81 8.82 -2.64
C LEU A 55 30.90 8.04 -1.69
N ALA A 56 31.36 7.75 -0.47
CA ALA A 56 30.55 7.10 0.55
C ALA A 56 29.31 7.93 0.91
N TRP A 57 29.47 9.24 1.06
CA TRP A 57 28.37 10.16 1.35
C TRP A 57 27.27 10.14 0.27
N VAL A 58 27.65 10.30 -0.99
CA VAL A 58 26.70 10.35 -2.11
C VAL A 58 26.05 8.97 -2.33
N MET A 59 26.85 7.91 -2.41
CA MET A 59 26.33 6.57 -2.77
C MET A 59 25.47 5.95 -1.67
N MET A 60 25.80 6.18 -0.40
CA MET A 60 24.96 5.73 0.71
C MET A 60 23.61 6.48 0.73
N SER A 61 23.62 7.79 0.45
CA SER A 61 22.40 8.60 0.34
C SER A 61 21.52 8.14 -0.83
N VAL A 62 22.12 7.87 -1.99
CA VAL A 62 21.41 7.36 -3.18
C VAL A 62 20.74 6.01 -2.90
N GLY A 63 21.47 5.06 -2.30
CA GLY A 63 20.93 3.76 -1.93
C GLY A 63 19.78 3.87 -0.93
N ALA A 64 19.92 4.72 0.09
CA ALA A 64 18.87 4.96 1.08
C ALA A 64 17.63 5.60 0.46
N PHE A 65 17.81 6.59 -0.44
CA PHE A 65 16.73 7.31 -1.10
C PHE A 65 15.93 6.42 -2.05
N ILE A 66 16.61 5.67 -2.92
CA ILE A 66 15.96 4.77 -3.89
C ILE A 66 15.19 3.67 -3.17
N CYS A 67 15.80 3.03 -2.16
CA CYS A 67 15.12 2.05 -1.33
C CYS A 67 13.94 2.70 -0.59
N GLY A 68 14.11 3.94 -0.10
CA GLY A 68 13.09 4.73 0.58
C GLY A 68 11.83 4.92 -0.26
N ILE A 69 11.96 5.43 -1.49
CA ILE A 69 10.84 5.57 -2.45
C ILE A 69 10.14 4.23 -2.64
N GLY A 70 10.92 3.17 -2.82
CA GLY A 70 10.45 1.81 -2.95
C GLY A 70 9.48 1.31 -1.88
N THR A 71 9.74 1.72 -0.64
CA THR A 71 8.95 1.36 0.54
C THR A 71 7.69 2.21 0.73
N LEU A 72 7.64 3.37 0.06
CA LEU A 72 6.45 4.25 0.04
C LEU A 72 5.43 3.80 -1.02
N LEU A 73 5.87 3.06 -2.05
CA LEU A 73 4.98 2.44 -3.02
C LEU A 73 4.05 1.41 -2.37
N ALA A 74 2.84 1.26 -2.92
CA ALA A 74 1.80 0.38 -2.41
C ALA A 74 2.38 -1.00 -2.00
N PRO A 75 2.29 -1.37 -0.71
CA PRO A 75 2.90 -2.60 -0.23
C PRO A 75 2.15 -3.82 -0.76
N VAL A 76 2.87 -4.76 -1.38
CA VAL A 76 2.33 -6.08 -1.73
C VAL A 76 2.38 -7.01 -0.51
N ARG A 77 3.42 -6.84 0.34
CA ARG A 77 3.61 -7.48 1.66
C ARG A 77 4.06 -6.45 2.71
N HIS A 78 4.51 -6.90 3.88
CA HIS A 78 5.12 -6.05 4.91
C HIS A 78 6.20 -5.12 4.31
N ARG A 79 6.23 -3.84 4.73
CA ARG A 79 7.13 -2.81 4.16
C ARG A 79 8.60 -3.24 4.22
N ALA A 80 9.01 -3.90 5.30
CA ALA A 80 10.37 -4.44 5.44
C ALA A 80 10.71 -5.53 4.41
N VAL A 81 9.75 -6.39 4.05
CA VAL A 81 9.98 -7.42 3.00
C VAL A 81 10.14 -6.76 1.64
N ASN A 82 9.34 -5.74 1.34
CA ASN A 82 9.48 -4.99 0.09
C ASN A 82 10.80 -4.20 0.08
N ALA A 83 11.21 -3.62 1.21
CA ALA A 83 12.50 -2.93 1.37
C ALA A 83 13.66 -3.90 1.13
N PHE A 84 13.60 -5.11 1.69
CA PHE A 84 14.61 -6.13 1.50
C PHE A 84 14.74 -6.56 0.04
N TRP A 85 13.63 -6.95 -0.60
CA TRP A 85 13.66 -7.38 -2.00
C TRP A 85 14.08 -6.27 -2.96
N LEU A 86 13.62 -5.04 -2.72
CA LEU A 86 14.04 -3.92 -3.53
C LEU A 86 15.51 -3.59 -3.29
N GLY A 87 15.97 -3.54 -2.05
CA GLY A 87 17.37 -3.29 -1.72
C GLY A 87 18.28 -4.34 -2.32
N ALA A 88 17.94 -5.62 -2.19
CA ALA A 88 18.68 -6.73 -2.79
C ALA A 88 18.69 -6.64 -4.32
N GLY A 89 17.52 -6.44 -4.96
CA GLY A 89 17.41 -6.29 -6.40
C GLY A 89 18.20 -5.09 -6.93
N PHE A 90 18.12 -3.96 -6.23
CA PHE A 90 18.86 -2.74 -6.54
C PHE A 90 20.37 -2.95 -6.42
N SER A 91 20.85 -3.56 -5.33
CA SER A 91 22.28 -3.86 -5.15
C SER A 91 22.81 -4.87 -6.16
N LEU A 92 22.04 -5.89 -6.52
CA LEU A 92 22.41 -6.85 -7.56
C LEU A 92 22.45 -6.22 -8.95
N ALA A 93 21.50 -5.33 -9.26
CA ALA A 93 21.50 -4.61 -10.53
C ALA A 93 22.63 -3.59 -10.60
N ALA A 94 22.93 -2.90 -9.50
CA ALA A 94 24.10 -2.04 -9.40
C ALA A 94 25.40 -2.85 -9.59
N LEU A 95 25.50 -4.04 -9.00
CA LEU A 95 26.63 -4.94 -9.23
C LEU A 95 26.74 -5.36 -10.70
N ALA A 96 25.63 -5.72 -11.34
CA ALA A 96 25.61 -6.04 -12.77
C ALA A 96 26.08 -4.85 -13.62
N GLY A 97 25.69 -3.63 -13.26
CA GLY A 97 26.14 -2.40 -13.91
C GLY A 97 27.66 -2.22 -13.90
N VAL A 98 28.32 -2.55 -12.79
CA VAL A 98 29.80 -2.50 -12.68
C VAL A 98 30.47 -3.41 -13.73
N TRP A 99 29.94 -4.61 -13.93
CA TRP A 99 30.48 -5.54 -14.93
C TRP A 99 30.13 -5.13 -16.36
N LEU A 100 28.93 -4.57 -16.56
CA LEU A 100 28.48 -4.07 -17.86
C LEU A 100 29.32 -2.90 -18.36
N HIS A 101 29.91 -2.10 -17.47
CA HIS A 101 30.81 -1.01 -17.85
C HIS A 101 31.95 -1.48 -18.76
N GLN A 102 32.52 -2.67 -18.49
CA GLN A 102 33.60 -3.26 -19.28
C GLN A 102 33.18 -3.64 -20.71
N ALA A 103 31.88 -3.80 -20.96
CA ALA A 103 31.35 -4.18 -22.26
C ALA A 103 31.26 -3.01 -23.25
N GLY A 104 31.60 -1.78 -22.83
CA GLY A 104 31.48 -0.58 -23.67
C GLY A 104 30.06 -0.45 -24.21
N TRP A 105 29.89 -0.10 -25.49
CA TRP A 105 28.58 0.16 -26.10
C TRP A 105 27.56 -0.99 -25.97
N TYR A 106 28.00 -2.24 -25.82
CA TYR A 106 27.11 -3.39 -25.63
C TYR A 106 26.24 -3.27 -24.37
N PHE A 107 26.64 -2.44 -23.38
CA PHE A 107 25.81 -2.17 -22.20
C PHE A 107 24.44 -1.60 -22.58
N LEU A 108 24.34 -0.83 -23.67
CA LEU A 108 23.08 -0.23 -24.13
C LEU A 108 22.05 -1.30 -24.51
N ILE A 109 22.49 -2.44 -25.07
CA ILE A 109 21.60 -3.55 -25.42
C ILE A 109 21.05 -4.20 -24.15
N ALA A 110 21.92 -4.46 -23.17
CA ALA A 110 21.51 -5.02 -21.90
C ALA A 110 20.59 -4.07 -21.12
N LEU A 111 20.88 -2.76 -21.15
CA LEU A 111 20.05 -1.73 -20.55
C LEU A 111 18.68 -1.63 -21.24
N ALA A 112 18.64 -1.72 -22.58
CA ALA A 112 17.39 -1.75 -23.34
C ALA A 112 16.54 -2.97 -22.99
N ALA A 113 17.17 -4.15 -22.86
CA ALA A 113 16.49 -5.37 -22.42
C ALA A 113 15.95 -5.24 -20.99
N LEU A 114 16.75 -4.73 -20.06
CA LEU A 114 16.33 -4.49 -18.67
C LEU A 114 15.20 -3.46 -18.57
N ALA A 115 15.28 -2.36 -19.33
CA ALA A 115 14.24 -1.34 -19.40
C ALA A 115 12.95 -1.89 -20.00
N TYR A 116 13.05 -2.73 -21.04
CA TYR A 116 11.90 -3.40 -21.63
C TYR A 116 11.22 -4.35 -20.63
N LEU A 117 12.01 -5.18 -19.92
CA LEU A 117 11.48 -6.07 -18.87
C LEU A 117 10.85 -5.29 -17.71
N ALA A 118 11.46 -4.17 -17.31
CA ALA A 118 10.89 -3.27 -16.30
C ALA A 118 9.57 -2.65 -16.78
N GLY A 119 9.47 -2.30 -18.07
CA GLY A 119 8.26 -1.85 -18.72
C GLY A 119 7.17 -2.93 -18.75
N LEU A 120 7.53 -4.19 -19.02
CA LEU A 120 6.61 -5.32 -18.97
C LEU A 120 6.06 -5.53 -17.56
N TRP A 121 6.89 -5.32 -16.53
CA TRP A 121 6.48 -5.38 -15.13
C TRP A 121 5.40 -4.35 -14.78
N ARG A 122 5.33 -3.23 -15.51
CA ARG A 122 4.28 -2.23 -15.34
C ARG A 122 2.89 -2.75 -15.76
N ALA A 123 2.81 -3.77 -16.61
CA ALA A 123 1.54 -4.44 -16.92
C ALA A 123 0.92 -5.13 -15.69
N LEU A 124 1.74 -5.49 -14.69
CA LEU A 124 1.29 -6.04 -13.41
C LEU A 124 0.82 -4.96 -12.41
N GLY A 125 1.04 -3.68 -12.72
CA GLY A 125 0.58 -2.55 -11.92
C GLY A 125 1.60 -1.42 -11.80
N VAL A 126 1.15 -0.29 -11.24
CA VAL A 126 1.97 0.92 -11.10
C VAL A 126 3.15 0.72 -10.15
N ALA A 127 2.90 0.13 -8.98
CA ALA A 127 3.92 -0.07 -7.96
C ALA A 127 5.07 -1.00 -8.40
N PRO A 128 4.83 -2.21 -8.96
CA PRO A 128 5.93 -3.06 -9.42
C PRO A 128 6.70 -2.43 -10.60
N GLY A 129 6.03 -1.71 -11.51
CA GLY A 129 6.70 -0.98 -12.59
C GLY A 129 7.67 0.10 -12.09
N ILE A 130 7.28 0.88 -11.08
CA ILE A 130 8.19 1.87 -10.48
C ILE A 130 9.37 1.18 -9.78
N ARG A 131 9.15 0.08 -9.06
CA ARG A 131 10.25 -0.68 -8.43
C ARG A 131 11.23 -1.23 -9.46
N ALA A 132 10.75 -1.78 -10.56
CA ALA A 132 11.60 -2.28 -11.63
C ALA A 132 12.42 -1.13 -12.26
N CYS A 133 11.80 0.04 -12.47
CA CYS A 133 12.50 1.23 -12.94
C CYS A 133 13.63 1.67 -11.98
N LEU A 134 13.38 1.69 -10.67
CA LEU A 134 14.40 2.02 -9.67
C LEU A 134 15.60 1.06 -9.70
N VAL A 135 15.36 -0.23 -9.95
CA VAL A 135 16.43 -1.23 -10.10
C VAL A 135 17.26 -0.96 -11.37
N VAL A 136 16.60 -0.65 -12.49
CA VAL A 136 17.29 -0.27 -13.75
C VAL A 136 18.13 0.99 -13.58
N ILE A 137 17.62 1.99 -12.86
CA ILE A 137 18.37 3.21 -12.53
C ILE A 137 19.64 2.86 -11.74
N GLY A 138 19.58 1.93 -10.78
CA GLY A 138 20.76 1.46 -10.03
C GLY A 138 21.84 0.89 -10.95
N CYS A 139 21.46 0.01 -11.87
CA CYS A 139 22.36 -0.53 -12.89
C CYS A 139 22.99 0.57 -13.74
N MET A 140 22.18 1.53 -14.20
CA MET A 140 22.62 2.64 -15.04
C MET A 140 23.63 3.53 -14.32
N ILE A 141 23.38 3.90 -13.06
CA ILE A 141 24.27 4.74 -12.25
C ILE A 141 25.66 4.09 -12.16
N THR A 142 25.72 2.81 -11.83
CA THR A 142 27.01 2.10 -11.74
C THR A 142 27.66 1.83 -13.08
N ALA A 143 26.89 1.60 -14.15
CA ALA A 143 27.45 1.39 -15.48
C ALA A 143 28.08 2.65 -16.07
N ASP A 144 27.55 3.83 -15.73
CA ASP A 144 28.02 5.12 -16.24
C ASP A 144 29.17 5.70 -15.39
N LEU A 145 29.07 5.62 -14.05
CA LEU A 145 30.00 6.30 -13.14
C LEU A 145 31.19 5.44 -12.69
N ALA A 146 31.14 4.11 -12.83
CA ALA A 146 32.23 3.25 -12.36
C ALA A 146 33.42 3.29 -13.32
N ALA A 147 34.39 4.17 -13.07
CA ALA A 147 35.62 4.26 -13.86
C ALA A 147 36.44 2.96 -13.87
N THR A 148 36.36 2.18 -12.79
CA THR A 148 36.99 0.86 -12.68
C THR A 148 36.06 -0.10 -11.93
N VAL A 149 36.31 -1.41 -12.06
CA VAL A 149 35.56 -2.45 -11.33
C VAL A 149 35.68 -2.26 -9.83
N GLU A 150 36.87 -1.91 -9.34
CA GLU A 150 37.13 -1.68 -7.91
C GLU A 150 36.32 -0.51 -7.36
N VAL A 151 36.33 0.63 -8.06
CA VAL A 151 35.53 1.81 -7.67
C VAL A 151 34.04 1.47 -7.73
N GLY A 152 33.60 0.75 -8.77
CA GLY A 152 32.22 0.28 -8.88
C GLY A 152 31.78 -0.60 -7.71
N LEU A 153 32.62 -1.55 -7.28
CA LEU A 153 32.34 -2.40 -6.11
C LEU A 153 32.23 -1.57 -4.82
N VAL A 154 33.06 -0.54 -4.66
CA VAL A 154 32.96 0.40 -3.53
C VAL A 154 31.64 1.17 -3.58
N MET A 155 31.22 1.66 -4.75
CA MET A 155 29.92 2.32 -4.93
C MET A 155 28.76 1.39 -4.55
N VAL A 156 28.75 0.16 -5.06
CA VAL A 156 27.72 -0.85 -4.76
C VAL A 156 27.66 -1.15 -3.27
N ARG A 157 28.81 -1.28 -2.61
CA ARG A 157 28.89 -1.49 -1.15
C ARG A 157 28.20 -0.35 -0.40
N TRP A 158 28.51 0.90 -0.73
CA TRP A 158 27.90 2.05 -0.07
C TRP A 158 26.41 2.19 -0.35
N MET A 159 25.98 1.94 -1.59
CA MET A 159 24.57 1.85 -1.95
C MET A 159 23.83 0.78 -1.15
N ALA A 160 24.41 -0.42 -1.03
CA ALA A 160 23.84 -1.52 -0.26
C ALA A 160 23.72 -1.16 1.24
N THR A 161 24.73 -0.50 1.81
CA THR A 161 24.68 0.01 3.19
C THR A 161 23.54 1.01 3.37
N GLY A 162 23.37 1.94 2.43
CA GLY A 162 22.24 2.89 2.44
C GLY A 162 20.88 2.18 2.37
N ALA A 163 20.75 1.19 1.48
CA ALA A 163 19.52 0.39 1.37
C ALA A 163 19.23 -0.42 2.65
N ALA A 164 20.27 -0.96 3.30
CA ALA A 164 20.16 -1.67 4.57
C ALA A 164 19.73 -0.75 5.72
N LEU A 165 20.23 0.49 5.77
CA LEU A 165 19.77 1.49 6.73
C LEU A 165 18.27 1.80 6.56
N THR A 166 17.81 1.93 5.32
CA THR A 166 16.37 2.07 5.04
C THR A 166 15.58 0.85 5.49
N LEU A 167 16.08 -0.36 5.28
CA LEU A 167 15.44 -1.58 5.80
C LEU A 167 15.32 -1.56 7.33
N VAL A 168 16.39 -1.20 8.03
CA VAL A 168 16.42 -1.09 9.50
C VAL A 168 15.46 -0.01 9.99
N ALA A 169 15.45 1.16 9.36
CA ALA A 169 14.53 2.25 9.70
C ALA A 169 13.06 1.83 9.53
N GLN A 170 12.75 0.97 8.56
CA GLN A 170 11.39 0.45 8.38
C GLN A 170 11.01 -0.65 9.38
N LEU A 171 11.99 -1.25 10.08
CA LEU A 171 11.78 -2.18 11.19
C LEU A 171 11.61 -1.45 12.54
N LEU A 172 12.06 -0.19 12.65
CA LEU A 172 11.92 0.60 13.87
C LEU A 172 10.46 1.00 14.14
N PRO A 173 10.04 1.03 15.43
CA PRO A 173 8.75 1.53 15.84
C PRO A 173 8.62 3.05 15.57
N PRO A 174 7.39 3.56 15.36
CA PRO A 174 6.10 2.89 15.51
C PRO A 174 5.73 2.00 14.31
N TYR A 175 5.32 0.75 14.59
CA TYR A 175 4.71 -0.11 13.58
C TYR A 175 3.44 0.58 13.06
N GLY A 176 3.38 0.84 11.75
CA GLY A 176 2.26 1.54 11.13
C GLY A 176 0.91 0.89 11.43
N ARG A 177 -0.16 1.64 11.17
CA ARG A 177 -1.56 1.19 11.31
C ARG A 177 -1.75 -0.20 10.70
N ARG A 178 -2.44 -1.11 11.39
CA ARG A 178 -2.64 -2.49 10.93
C ARG A 178 -3.49 -2.47 9.65
N HIS A 179 -3.11 -3.29 8.66
CA HIS A 179 -3.86 -3.54 7.42
C HIS A 179 -4.25 -2.29 6.58
N PRO A 180 -3.31 -1.37 6.26
CA PRO A 180 -3.64 -0.11 5.61
C PRO A 180 -4.17 -0.30 4.18
N ALA A 181 -3.65 -1.29 3.45
CA ALA A 181 -4.07 -1.59 2.08
C ALA A 181 -5.51 -2.14 2.03
N GLN A 182 -5.86 -3.05 2.94
CA GLN A 182 -7.19 -3.64 3.03
C GLN A 182 -8.24 -2.58 3.34
N ARG A 183 -7.93 -1.67 4.26
CA ARG A 183 -8.81 -0.56 4.62
C ARG A 183 -9.01 0.43 3.50
N LYS A 184 -7.95 0.78 2.76
CA LYS A 184 -8.08 1.67 1.60
C LYS A 184 -9.00 1.04 0.55
N ALA A 185 -8.87 -0.26 0.31
CA ALA A 185 -9.73 -0.99 -0.63
C ALA A 185 -11.20 -1.04 -0.15
N LEU A 186 -11.45 -1.32 1.13
CA LEU A 186 -12.81 -1.28 1.71
C LEU A 186 -13.38 0.15 1.75
N ALA A 187 -12.59 1.16 2.09
CA ALA A 187 -13.05 2.54 2.05
C ALA A 187 -13.40 3.00 0.63
N ALA A 188 -12.63 2.57 -0.38
CA ALA A 188 -12.97 2.82 -1.77
C ALA A 188 -14.26 2.10 -2.19
N LEU A 189 -14.50 0.90 -1.67
CA LEU A 189 -15.75 0.17 -1.85
C LEU A 189 -16.96 0.93 -1.29
N TYR A 190 -16.92 1.33 -0.01
CA TYR A 190 -18.01 2.09 0.60
C TYR A 190 -18.21 3.46 -0.06
N ALA A 191 -17.12 4.14 -0.48
CA ALA A 191 -17.21 5.39 -1.24
C ALA A 191 -17.88 5.18 -2.62
N SER A 192 -17.66 4.04 -3.27
CA SER A 192 -18.33 3.70 -4.54
C SER A 192 -19.83 3.43 -4.35
N LEU A 193 -20.23 2.81 -3.22
CA LEU A 193 -21.64 2.62 -2.87
C LEU A 193 -22.30 3.95 -2.52
N ALA A 194 -21.60 4.84 -1.81
CA ALA A 194 -22.08 6.20 -1.54
C ALA A 194 -22.27 7.00 -2.82
N ALA A 195 -21.33 6.90 -3.77
CA ALA A 195 -21.46 7.53 -5.08
C ALA A 195 -22.67 7.00 -5.86
N TYR A 196 -22.90 5.69 -5.83
CA TYR A 196 -24.08 5.07 -6.45
C TYR A 196 -25.39 5.58 -5.82
N ALA A 197 -25.48 5.65 -4.49
CA ALA A 197 -26.66 6.21 -3.83
C ALA A 197 -26.89 7.69 -4.18
N ARG A 198 -25.84 8.50 -4.39
CA ARG A 198 -25.98 9.89 -4.89
C ARG A 198 -26.51 9.97 -6.32
N THR A 199 -26.00 9.13 -7.22
CA THR A 199 -26.46 9.14 -8.62
C THR A 199 -27.92 8.73 -8.74
N GLU A 200 -28.38 7.81 -7.89
CA GLU A 200 -29.80 7.44 -7.80
C GLU A 200 -30.66 8.58 -7.25
N ALA A 201 -30.16 9.35 -6.27
CA ALA A 201 -30.84 10.56 -5.79
C ALA A 201 -31.02 11.63 -6.89
N GLU A 202 -30.10 11.68 -7.86
CA GLU A 202 -30.15 12.56 -9.03
C GLU A 202 -30.99 11.99 -10.19
N GLY A 203 -31.59 10.80 -10.02
CA GLY A 203 -32.45 10.15 -11.01
C GLY A 203 -31.69 9.47 -12.16
N ALA A 204 -30.39 9.23 -12.01
CA ALA A 204 -29.58 8.55 -13.01
C ALA A 204 -29.61 7.03 -12.80
N VAL A 205 -30.14 6.30 -13.78
CA VAL A 205 -30.20 4.82 -13.75
C VAL A 205 -28.82 4.22 -13.99
N GLY A 206 -28.28 3.51 -13.00
CA GLY A 206 -26.97 2.87 -13.08
C GLY A 206 -26.92 1.52 -12.36
N HIS A 207 -25.81 0.81 -12.51
CA HIS A 207 -25.51 -0.39 -11.71
C HIS A 207 -24.25 -0.15 -10.86
N PRO A 208 -24.19 -0.67 -9.61
CA PRO A 208 -22.99 -0.58 -8.79
C PRO A 208 -21.79 -1.21 -9.51
N ALA A 209 -20.66 -0.50 -9.54
CA ALA A 209 -19.46 -0.99 -10.21
C ALA A 209 -18.92 -2.28 -9.53
N PRO A 210 -18.62 -3.36 -10.29
CA PRO A 210 -18.09 -4.61 -9.71
C PRO A 210 -16.57 -4.55 -9.40
N ALA A 211 -15.86 -3.62 -10.03
CA ALA A 211 -14.43 -3.42 -9.85
C ALA A 211 -14.00 -3.17 -8.38
N PRO A 212 -14.64 -2.27 -7.60
CA PRO A 212 -14.28 -2.05 -6.20
C PRO A 212 -14.49 -3.28 -5.31
N PHE A 213 -15.52 -4.09 -5.57
CA PHE A 213 -15.76 -5.34 -4.83
C PHE A 213 -14.64 -6.35 -5.07
N THR A 214 -14.26 -6.53 -6.34
CA THR A 214 -13.15 -7.40 -6.72
C THR A 214 -11.83 -6.92 -6.10
N ALA A 215 -11.59 -5.61 -6.08
CA ALA A 215 -10.41 -5.03 -5.46
C ALA A 215 -10.36 -5.24 -3.94
N ALA A 216 -11.47 -5.03 -3.24
CA ALA A 216 -11.59 -5.24 -1.79
C ALA A 216 -11.39 -6.73 -1.43
N ARG A 217 -12.02 -7.64 -2.18
CA ARG A 217 -11.85 -9.09 -1.99
C ARG A 217 -10.41 -9.53 -2.21
N ARG A 218 -9.77 -9.11 -3.31
CA ARG A 218 -8.35 -9.39 -3.58
C ARG A 218 -7.44 -8.86 -2.47
N ALA A 219 -7.68 -7.65 -1.98
CA ALA A 219 -6.88 -7.08 -0.89
C ALA A 219 -6.97 -7.89 0.40
N LEU A 220 -8.14 -8.46 0.70
CA LEU A 220 -8.39 -9.33 1.85
C LEU A 220 -7.87 -10.76 1.63
N ASP A 221 -7.91 -11.30 0.41
CA ASP A 221 -7.38 -12.63 0.09
C ASP A 221 -5.86 -12.69 0.21
N LEU A 222 -5.17 -11.57 -0.05
CA LEU A 222 -3.72 -11.43 0.15
C LEU A 222 -3.30 -11.46 1.63
N LEU A 223 -4.25 -11.52 2.57
CA LEU A 223 -3.96 -11.52 3.99
C LEU A 223 -3.44 -12.89 4.48
N PRO A 224 -2.26 -12.94 5.16
CA PRO A 224 -1.72 -14.18 5.69
C PRO A 224 -2.67 -14.84 6.68
N ARG A 225 -2.70 -16.18 6.74
CA ARG A 225 -3.61 -16.95 7.61
C ARG A 225 -3.53 -16.54 9.07
N PHE A 226 -2.35 -16.23 9.59
CA PHE A 226 -2.14 -15.79 10.98
C PHE A 226 -2.73 -14.39 11.28
N ALA A 227 -2.93 -13.55 10.27
CA ALA A 227 -3.50 -12.22 10.42
C ALA A 227 -5.03 -12.19 10.24
N ARG A 228 -5.63 -13.29 9.77
CA ARG A 228 -7.07 -13.39 9.52
C ARG A 228 -7.94 -13.20 10.77
N PRO A 229 -7.58 -13.74 11.97
CA PRO A 229 -8.38 -13.50 13.17
C PRO A 229 -8.44 -12.01 13.56
N GLY A 230 -7.32 -11.29 13.45
CA GLY A 230 -7.26 -9.85 13.74
C GLY A 230 -7.98 -8.99 12.68
N ALA A 231 -8.13 -9.50 11.47
CA ALA A 231 -8.85 -8.85 10.38
C ALA A 231 -10.31 -9.30 10.21
N ALA A 232 -10.84 -10.11 11.13
CA ALA A 232 -12.22 -10.60 11.07
C ALA A 232 -13.28 -9.48 10.86
N PRO A 233 -13.17 -8.29 11.52
CA PRO A 233 -14.11 -7.19 11.27
C PRO A 233 -14.08 -6.67 9.82
N LEU A 234 -12.92 -6.72 9.14
CA LEU A 234 -12.78 -6.28 7.75
C LEU A 234 -13.47 -7.25 6.78
N TYR A 235 -13.46 -8.55 7.07
CA TYR A 235 -14.24 -9.53 6.31
C TYR A 235 -15.75 -9.36 6.55
N GLY A 236 -16.15 -9.04 7.79
CA GLY A 236 -17.55 -8.70 8.11
C GLY A 236 -18.05 -7.51 7.28
N LEU A 237 -17.23 -6.45 7.18
CA LEU A 237 -17.56 -5.28 6.34
C LEU A 237 -17.72 -5.63 4.86
N LEU A 238 -16.93 -6.56 4.31
CA LEU A 238 -17.11 -7.01 2.93
C LEU A 238 -18.48 -7.70 2.73
N VAL A 239 -18.90 -8.52 3.70
CA VAL A 239 -20.21 -9.19 3.67
C VAL A 239 -21.34 -8.18 3.77
N GLU A 240 -21.23 -7.20 4.67
CA GLU A 240 -22.23 -6.14 4.81
C GLU A 240 -22.29 -5.25 3.58
N ALA A 241 -21.16 -4.93 2.93
CA ALA A 241 -21.15 -4.20 1.67
C ALA A 241 -21.92 -4.92 0.55
N GLU A 242 -21.85 -6.26 0.50
CA GLU A 242 -22.60 -7.06 -0.47
C GLU A 242 -24.11 -7.11 -0.17
N ARG A 243 -24.49 -7.09 1.12
CA ARG A 243 -25.88 -6.95 1.55
C ARG A 243 -26.42 -5.56 1.20
N ILE A 244 -25.67 -4.51 1.54
CA ILE A 244 -25.99 -3.12 1.20
C ILE A 244 -26.12 -2.95 -0.31
N ARG A 245 -25.23 -3.53 -1.12
CA ARG A 245 -25.32 -3.47 -2.59
C ARG A 245 -26.66 -4.01 -3.10
N ARG A 246 -27.11 -5.15 -2.57
CA ARG A 246 -28.39 -5.76 -2.96
C ARG A 246 -29.57 -4.91 -2.49
N ALA A 247 -29.53 -4.43 -1.25
CA ALA A 247 -30.58 -3.57 -0.71
C ALA A 247 -30.65 -2.21 -1.43
N LEU A 248 -29.52 -1.65 -1.89
CA LEU A 248 -29.48 -0.42 -2.71
C LEU A 248 -30.11 -0.61 -4.09
N LEU A 249 -29.92 -1.78 -4.71
CA LEU A 249 -30.59 -2.11 -5.98
C LEU A 249 -32.11 -2.20 -5.78
N LEU A 250 -32.58 -2.76 -4.67
CA LEU A 250 -34.01 -2.77 -4.32
C LEU A 250 -34.53 -1.37 -3.98
N ALA A 251 -33.68 -0.52 -3.41
CA ALA A 251 -34.01 0.86 -3.07
C ALA A 251 -34.15 1.76 -4.31
N ALA A 252 -33.42 1.49 -5.39
CA ALA A 252 -33.46 2.27 -6.63
C ALA A 252 -34.88 2.30 -7.24
N ASP A 253 -35.62 1.20 -7.11
CA ASP A 253 -37.02 1.11 -7.59
C ASP A 253 -38.04 1.74 -6.62
N THR A 254 -37.59 2.33 -5.49
CA THR A 254 -38.46 2.85 -4.43
C THR A 254 -38.43 4.38 -4.35
N PRO A 255 -39.48 5.10 -4.81
CA PRO A 255 -39.47 6.57 -4.93
C PRO A 255 -39.36 7.35 -3.61
N LYS A 256 -39.55 6.69 -2.45
CA LYS A 256 -39.54 7.31 -1.12
C LYS A 256 -38.28 7.01 -0.32
N ALA A 257 -37.24 6.43 -0.93
CA ALA A 257 -36.01 6.12 -0.22
C ALA A 257 -35.13 7.38 -0.03
N PRO A 258 -34.58 7.63 1.18
CA PRO A 258 -33.71 8.77 1.47
C PRO A 258 -32.29 8.52 0.92
N HIS A 259 -32.13 8.55 -0.40
CA HIS A 259 -30.88 8.19 -1.09
C HIS A 259 -29.69 9.09 -0.70
N ALA A 260 -29.93 10.37 -0.44
CA ALA A 260 -28.89 11.32 -0.04
C ALA A 260 -28.33 11.00 1.35
N GLU A 261 -29.20 10.68 2.30
CA GLU A 261 -28.84 10.30 3.67
C GLU A 261 -28.13 8.95 3.73
N ILE A 262 -28.57 7.99 2.91
CA ILE A 262 -27.90 6.70 2.76
C ILE A 262 -26.48 6.90 2.20
N ALA A 263 -26.32 7.76 1.19
CA ALA A 263 -25.01 8.06 0.64
C ALA A 263 -24.05 8.68 1.68
N GLU A 264 -24.53 9.62 2.48
CA GLU A 264 -23.73 10.29 3.49
C GLU A 264 -23.36 9.35 4.65
N ALA A 265 -24.24 8.42 5.03
CA ALA A 265 -23.92 7.37 5.99
C ALA A 265 -22.82 6.43 5.46
N LEU A 266 -22.91 5.99 4.20
CA LEU A 266 -21.87 5.17 3.55
C LEU A 266 -20.54 5.94 3.42
N ASP A 267 -20.60 7.24 3.14
CA ASP A 267 -19.42 8.09 3.07
C ASP A 267 -18.77 8.27 4.45
N SER A 268 -19.56 8.39 5.53
CA SER A 268 -19.03 8.41 6.90
C SER A 268 -18.32 7.10 7.26
N VAL A 269 -18.84 5.95 6.82
CA VAL A 269 -18.20 4.65 7.00
C VAL A 269 -16.87 4.61 6.23
N ALA A 270 -16.85 5.11 4.99
CA ALA A 270 -15.65 5.20 4.17
C ALA A 270 -14.59 6.14 4.80
N ARG A 271 -15.00 7.29 5.35
CA ARG A 271 -14.11 8.24 6.05
C ARG A 271 -13.57 7.66 7.35
N ALA A 272 -14.41 7.05 8.17
CA ALA A 272 -14.00 6.37 9.40
C ALA A 272 -12.98 5.25 9.12
N LEU A 273 -13.20 4.46 8.06
CA LEU A 273 -12.25 3.45 7.58
C LEU A 273 -10.91 4.03 7.11
N ARG A 274 -10.88 5.22 6.51
CA ARG A 274 -9.63 5.92 6.14
C ARG A 274 -8.94 6.53 7.35
N ALA A 275 -9.70 7.12 8.26
CA ALA A 275 -9.17 7.86 9.41
C ALA A 275 -8.68 6.97 10.56
N SER A 276 -9.14 5.70 10.66
CA SER A 276 -9.04 4.87 11.88
C SER A 276 -9.68 5.54 13.10
N ARG A 277 -10.73 6.33 12.90
CA ARG A 277 -11.40 7.05 13.99
C ARG A 277 -12.89 6.85 13.87
N ARG A 278 -13.55 6.78 15.03
CA ARG A 278 -15.00 6.90 15.08
C ARG A 278 -15.35 8.30 14.58
N GLU A 279 -16.11 8.34 13.50
CA GLU A 279 -16.70 9.57 13.00
C GLU A 279 -18.20 9.46 13.28
N PRO A 280 -18.75 10.28 14.19
CA PRO A 280 -20.18 10.23 14.47
C PRO A 280 -20.96 10.70 13.24
N LEU A 281 -22.01 9.97 12.90
CA LEU A 281 -22.95 10.38 11.86
C LEU A 281 -23.62 11.69 12.27
N ALA A 282 -23.87 12.59 11.32
CA ALA A 282 -24.54 13.84 11.64
C ALA A 282 -25.94 13.58 12.22
N PRO A 283 -26.35 14.26 13.32
CA PRO A 283 -27.58 13.91 14.05
C PRO A 283 -28.85 14.00 13.21
N HIS A 284 -28.90 14.91 12.23
CA HIS A 284 -30.04 15.05 11.33
C HIS A 284 -30.20 13.83 10.41
N ILE A 285 -29.09 13.26 9.93
CA ILE A 285 -29.07 12.07 9.06
C ILE A 285 -29.50 10.84 9.85
N ALA A 286 -28.95 10.68 11.06
CA ALA A 286 -29.33 9.59 11.95
C ALA A 286 -30.85 9.58 12.21
N ARG A 287 -31.44 10.74 12.50
CA ARG A 287 -32.89 10.87 12.72
C ARG A 287 -33.71 10.55 11.47
N THR A 288 -33.30 11.02 10.29
CA THR A 288 -33.99 10.71 9.03
C THR A 288 -33.95 9.21 8.73
N LEU A 289 -32.83 8.54 8.97
CA LEU A 289 -32.70 7.10 8.79
C LEU A 289 -33.52 6.30 9.82
N GLU A 290 -33.59 6.75 11.07
CA GLU A 290 -34.39 6.12 12.14
C GLU A 290 -35.90 6.22 11.90
N THR A 291 -36.35 7.29 11.26
CA THR A 291 -37.77 7.53 10.94
C THR A 291 -38.22 6.84 9.66
N TRP A 292 -37.28 6.41 8.81
CA TRP A 292 -37.58 5.72 7.57
C TRP A 292 -38.09 4.29 7.84
N ARG A 293 -39.22 3.96 7.21
CA ARG A 293 -39.91 2.66 7.35
C ARG A 293 -40.23 2.09 5.97
N GLY A 294 -40.22 0.75 5.88
CA GLY A 294 -40.56 0.00 4.67
C GLY A 294 -39.68 -1.25 4.51
N PRO A 295 -40.01 -2.13 3.56
CA PRO A 295 -39.29 -3.39 3.36
C PRO A 295 -37.81 -3.17 3.02
N VAL A 296 -37.51 -2.14 2.22
CA VAL A 296 -36.13 -1.74 1.89
C VAL A 296 -35.39 -1.18 3.11
N ALA A 297 -36.08 -0.44 3.97
CA ALA A 297 -35.50 0.11 5.20
C ALA A 297 -35.13 -1.02 6.18
N GLU A 298 -35.98 -2.04 6.28
CA GLU A 298 -35.75 -3.21 7.14
C GLU A 298 -34.56 -4.06 6.71
N GLU A 299 -34.20 -4.05 5.42
CA GLU A 299 -33.00 -4.77 4.92
C GLU A 299 -31.72 -3.91 5.00
N LEU A 300 -31.84 -2.61 4.69
CA LEU A 300 -30.69 -1.71 4.53
C LEU A 300 -30.19 -1.14 5.85
N LEU A 301 -31.09 -0.74 6.77
CA LEU A 301 -30.71 -0.09 8.04
C LEU A 301 -29.91 -1.02 8.98
N PRO A 302 -30.26 -2.32 9.16
CA PRO A 302 -29.46 -3.21 9.99
C PRO A 302 -28.05 -3.39 9.43
N SER A 303 -27.92 -3.52 8.11
CA SER A 303 -26.63 -3.69 7.43
C SER A 303 -25.74 -2.44 7.56
N LEU A 304 -26.33 -1.24 7.47
CA LEU A 304 -25.64 0.03 7.72
C LEU A 304 -25.19 0.17 9.18
N ASN A 305 -26.07 -0.14 10.13
CA ASN A 305 -25.77 -0.09 11.56
C ASN A 305 -24.66 -1.07 11.93
N GLU A 306 -24.72 -2.29 11.38
CA GLU A 306 -23.68 -3.30 11.57
C GLU A 306 -22.35 -2.87 10.96
N ALA A 307 -22.37 -2.28 9.76
CA ALA A 307 -21.16 -1.71 9.16
C ALA A 307 -20.55 -0.60 10.04
N GLY A 308 -21.38 0.31 10.56
CA GLY A 308 -20.95 1.33 11.52
C GLY A 308 -20.36 0.74 12.81
N ARG A 309 -21.00 -0.28 13.37
CA ARG A 309 -20.55 -1.00 14.57
C ARG A 309 -19.20 -1.70 14.34
N LEU A 310 -19.04 -2.39 13.21
CA LEU A 310 -17.80 -3.08 12.86
C LEU A 310 -16.64 -2.10 12.65
N VAL A 311 -16.89 -0.94 12.03
CA VAL A 311 -15.89 0.13 11.93
C VAL A 311 -15.52 0.69 13.31
N GLY A 312 -16.51 0.90 14.19
CA GLY A 312 -16.28 1.36 15.56
C GLY A 312 -15.43 0.37 16.38
N LEU A 313 -15.78 -0.91 16.35
CA LEU A 313 -15.02 -2.00 16.99
C LEU A 313 -13.60 -2.14 16.43
N TRP A 314 -13.39 -1.76 15.19
CA TRP A 314 -12.08 -1.79 14.58
C TRP A 314 -11.26 -0.55 14.96
N ALA A 315 -11.87 0.64 14.95
CA ALA A 315 -11.24 1.89 15.36
C ALA A 315 -10.75 1.84 16.83
N ASP A 316 -11.51 1.20 17.73
CA ASP A 316 -11.11 1.03 19.14
C ASP A 316 -9.91 0.10 19.31
N ARG A 317 -9.83 -0.97 18.51
CA ARG A 317 -8.69 -1.91 18.52
C ARG A 317 -7.40 -1.27 17.99
N GLU A 318 -7.52 -0.23 17.17
CA GLU A 318 -6.41 0.49 16.56
C GLU A 318 -5.89 1.64 17.46
N GLN A 319 -6.63 2.03 18.50
CA GLN A 319 -6.19 3.08 19.43
C GLN A 319 -5.03 2.59 20.30
N PRO A 320 -4.00 3.44 20.54
CA PRO A 320 -2.90 3.10 21.43
C PRO A 320 -3.44 2.89 22.86
N GLY A 321 -3.42 1.63 23.33
CA GLY A 321 -3.95 1.23 24.64
C GLY A 321 -5.22 0.37 24.60
N GLY A 322 -5.78 0.05 23.43
CA GLY A 322 -6.92 -0.86 23.32
C GLY A 322 -6.57 -2.31 23.74
N PRO A 323 -7.48 -3.06 24.38
CA PRO A 323 -7.22 -4.44 24.77
C PRO A 323 -7.05 -5.31 23.53
N ASP A 324 -5.82 -5.75 23.27
CA ASP A 324 -5.50 -6.73 22.24
C ASP A 324 -5.83 -8.11 22.83
N PRO A 325 -6.90 -8.82 22.36
CA PRO A 325 -7.30 -10.10 22.95
C PRO A 325 -6.22 -11.19 22.80
N VAL A 326 -5.25 -10.96 21.89
CA VAL A 326 -4.09 -11.82 21.69
C VAL A 326 -2.96 -11.51 22.69
N LEU A 327 -2.83 -10.26 23.16
CA LEU A 327 -1.86 -9.88 24.20
C LEU A 327 -2.38 -10.16 25.62
N THR A 328 -3.70 -10.23 25.83
CA THR A 328 -4.28 -10.65 27.12
C THR A 328 -4.11 -12.15 27.38
N LEU A 329 -3.92 -12.96 26.34
CA LEU A 329 -3.63 -14.39 26.46
C LEU A 329 -2.14 -14.70 26.71
N PHE A 330 -1.24 -13.74 26.46
CA PHE A 330 0.19 -13.87 26.69
C PHE A 330 0.73 -12.55 27.27
N PRO A 331 0.74 -12.38 28.61
CA PRO A 331 1.32 -11.19 29.23
C PRO A 331 2.79 -11.07 28.80
N ALA A 332 3.09 -10.07 27.98
CA ALA A 332 4.40 -9.90 27.39
C ALA A 332 5.38 -9.34 28.42
N GLU A 333 6.25 -10.20 28.96
CA GLU A 333 7.49 -9.77 29.57
C GLU A 333 8.35 -9.04 28.53
N HIS A 334 8.61 -7.77 28.78
CA HIS A 334 9.53 -6.83 28.11
C HIS A 334 9.66 -6.92 26.56
N PRO A 335 9.22 -5.88 25.82
CA PRO A 335 9.12 -5.89 24.35
C PRO A 335 10.46 -6.13 23.62
N ALA A 336 11.59 -5.73 24.22
CA ALA A 336 12.92 -5.95 23.68
C ALA A 336 13.34 -7.44 23.67
N ARG A 337 12.98 -8.19 24.71
CA ARG A 337 13.27 -9.63 24.80
C ARG A 337 12.40 -10.44 23.85
N ALA A 338 11.15 -10.01 23.63
CA ALA A 338 10.26 -10.61 22.64
C ALA A 338 10.77 -10.40 21.20
N ALA A 339 11.33 -9.22 20.89
CA ALA A 339 11.92 -8.93 19.58
C ALA A 339 13.18 -9.78 19.32
N LEU A 340 14.08 -9.90 20.31
CA LEU A 340 15.27 -10.75 20.24
C LEU A 340 14.93 -12.24 20.11
N ARG A 341 13.91 -12.72 20.84
CA ARG A 341 13.43 -14.11 20.70
C ARG A 341 12.80 -14.38 19.34
N ARG A 342 12.09 -13.40 18.74
CA ARG A 342 11.54 -13.52 17.38
C ARG A 342 12.60 -13.54 16.29
N LEU A 343 13.67 -12.74 16.46
CA LEU A 343 14.86 -12.79 15.60
C LEU A 343 15.58 -14.13 15.73
N GLY A 344 15.71 -14.64 16.95
CA GLY A 344 16.33 -15.94 17.23
C GLY A 344 15.49 -17.14 16.78
N SER A 345 14.15 -17.05 16.79
CA SER A 345 13.28 -18.13 16.30
C SER A 345 13.25 -18.16 14.77
N ALA A 346 13.15 -17.00 14.11
CA ALA A 346 13.13 -16.90 12.65
C ALA A 346 14.44 -17.34 11.97
N ALA A 347 15.54 -17.42 12.71
CA ALA A 347 16.83 -17.91 12.24
C ALA A 347 17.04 -19.43 12.45
N ARG A 348 16.08 -20.16 13.02
CA ARG A 348 16.23 -21.61 13.26
C ARG A 348 15.93 -22.42 11.99
N PRO A 349 16.77 -23.40 11.62
CA PRO A 349 16.61 -24.22 10.41
C PRO A 349 15.35 -25.11 10.36
N GLY A 350 14.51 -25.12 11.40
CA GLY A 350 13.28 -25.91 11.50
C GLY A 350 11.99 -25.08 11.57
N ASP A 351 12.06 -23.76 11.42
CA ASP A 351 10.88 -22.88 11.47
C ASP A 351 10.11 -22.97 10.14
N PRO A 352 8.77 -23.16 10.11
CA PRO A 352 7.96 -23.23 8.87
C PRO A 352 8.06 -22.02 7.93
N LEU A 353 8.72 -20.94 8.35
CA LEU A 353 9.04 -19.79 7.52
C LEU A 353 10.19 -20.04 6.53
N PHE A 354 11.16 -20.90 6.86
CA PHE A 354 12.33 -21.19 6.02
C PHE A 354 12.00 -21.93 4.70
N PRO A 355 11.17 -22.99 4.69
CA PRO A 355 10.80 -23.66 3.44
C PRO A 355 9.90 -22.80 2.54
N HIS A 356 9.22 -21.79 3.08
CA HIS A 356 8.44 -20.82 2.29
C HIS A 356 9.26 -19.66 1.72
N ALA A 357 10.50 -19.45 2.18
CA ALA A 357 11.42 -18.48 1.58
C ALA A 357 12.08 -19.00 0.28
N LEU A 358 12.00 -20.32 0.02
CA LEU A 358 12.64 -20.99 -1.12
C LEU A 358 11.66 -21.46 -2.21
N ARG A 359 10.33 -21.34 -2.03
CA ARG A 359 9.36 -21.64 -3.09
C ARG A 359 8.82 -20.35 -3.70
N VAL A 360 9.38 -20.08 -4.88
CA VAL A 360 9.11 -19.05 -5.89
C VAL A 360 7.62 -18.84 -6.15
#